data_AF-A0A1G8WP70-F1
#
_entry.id   AF-A0A1G8WP70-F1
#
_cell.length_a   1.000
_cell.length_b   1.000
_cell.length_c   1.000
_cell.angle_alpha   90.00
_cell.angle_beta   90.00
_cell.angle_gamma   90.00
#
_symmetry.space_group_name_H-M   'P 1'
#
loop_
_entity.id
_entity.type
_entity.pdbx_description
1 polymer ?
#
loop_
_entity_poly.entity_id
_entity_poly.type
_entity_poly.pdbx_seq_one_letter_code
_entity_poly.pdbx_strand_id
1 'polypeptide(L)'
;MLLQALYSIRSERLLMERLEYDLLFRWFVGIGIDEAAWDHPVFSKNRDRLLEDEIAAKFLAAVLAQPKVKKLLSSDRFSVDGTLIEAWASMKSVKPKDDTGEPPGARRAQCRTGLPRPETLERHPCR
;
A
#
# COMPACT_ATOMS: atom_id res chain seq x y z
N MET A 1 1.07 12.87 7.82
CA MET A 1 0.07 11.79 7.70
C MET A 1 -0.57 11.67 6.31
N LEU A 2 -1.01 12.76 5.66
CA LEU A 2 -1.71 12.65 4.37
C LEU A 2 -0.85 11.99 3.26
N LEU A 3 0.41 12.42 3.10
CA LEU A 3 1.33 11.78 2.15
C LEU A 3 1.56 10.29 2.46
N GLN A 4 1.61 9.91 3.74
CA GLN A 4 1.77 8.50 4.11
C GLN A 4 0.54 7.67 3.74
N ALA A 5 -0.66 8.22 3.94
CA ALA A 5 -1.91 7.55 3.57
C ALA A 5 -2.07 7.42 2.04
N LEU A 6 -1.74 8.48 1.28
CA LEU A 6 -1.92 8.49 -0.17
C LEU A 6 -0.87 7.66 -0.93
N TYR A 7 0.37 7.62 -0.43
CA TYR A 7 1.49 6.93 -1.08
C TYR A 7 1.94 5.66 -0.35
N SER A 8 1.13 5.16 0.60
CA SER A 8 1.41 3.95 1.37
C SER A 8 2.80 3.93 2.03
N ILE A 9 3.25 5.09 2.51
CA ILE A 9 4.57 5.24 3.13
C ILE A 9 4.52 4.67 4.54
N ARG A 10 5.32 3.62 4.76
CA ARG A 10 5.21 2.76 5.95
C ARG A 10 5.72 3.37 7.26
N SER A 11 6.50 4.44 7.21
CA SER A 11 7.04 5.10 8.41
C SER A 11 7.25 6.58 8.19
N GLU A 12 7.24 7.34 9.29
CA GLU A 12 7.56 8.76 9.26
C GLU A 12 9.02 8.99 8.89
N ARG A 13 9.92 8.11 9.35
CA ARG A 13 11.34 8.17 9.00
C ARG A 13 11.52 8.10 7.49
N LEU A 14 10.80 7.19 6.83
CA LEU A 14 10.81 7.07 5.37
C LEU A 14 10.15 8.28 4.69
N LEU A 15 9.13 8.90 5.29
CA LEU A 15 8.56 10.14 4.77
C LEU A 15 9.60 11.27 4.79
N MET A 16 10.33 11.44 5.90
CA MET A 16 11.38 12.46 5.99
C MET A 16 12.53 12.19 5.02
N GLU A 17 12.96 10.92 4.89
CA GLU A 17 13.95 10.52 3.88
C GLU A 17 13.49 10.89 2.46
N ARG A 18 12.20 10.69 2.13
CA ARG A 18 11.66 11.10 0.81
C ARG A 18 11.64 12.61 0.62
N LEU A 19 11.43 13.40 1.68
CA LEU A 19 11.45 14.86 1.59
C LEU A 19 12.82 15.41 1.20
N GLU A 20 13.90 14.65 1.38
CA GLU A 20 15.25 15.06 0.97
C GLU A 20 15.41 15.13 -0.56
N TYR A 21 14.70 14.29 -1.32
CA TYR A 21 14.93 14.15 -2.77
C TYR A 21 13.68 14.26 -3.64
N ASP A 22 12.49 14.05 -3.08
CA ASP A 22 11.25 14.04 -3.85
C ASP A 22 10.64 15.44 -3.95
N LEU A 23 10.81 16.08 -5.11
CA LEU A 23 10.30 17.42 -5.38
C LEU A 23 8.76 17.52 -5.25
N LEU A 24 8.02 16.46 -5.55
CA LEU A 24 6.57 16.45 -5.39
C LEU A 24 6.19 16.56 -3.92
N PHE A 25 6.91 15.83 -3.07
CA PHE A 25 6.64 15.84 -1.63
C PHE A 25 7.02 17.19 -1.03
N ARG A 26 8.17 17.74 -1.44
CA ARG A 26 8.62 19.08 -1.01
C ARG A 26 7.62 20.16 -1.41
N TRP A 27 7.16 20.17 -2.66
CA TRP A 27 6.11 21.07 -3.12
C TRP A 27 4.83 20.93 -2.28
N PHE A 28 4.39 19.69 -2.02
CA PHE A 28 3.17 19.43 -1.27
C PHE A 28 3.22 19.97 0.16
N VAL A 29 4.36 19.83 0.84
CA VAL A 29 4.52 20.33 2.22
C VAL A 29 4.98 21.79 2.28
N GLY A 30 5.27 22.41 1.14
CA GLY A 30 5.69 23.81 1.05
C GLY A 30 7.15 24.06 1.43
N ILE A 31 8.03 23.06 1.33
CA ILE A 31 9.48 23.22 1.53
C ILE A 31 10.11 23.68 0.21
N GLY A 32 10.86 24.78 0.24
CA GLY A 32 11.59 25.30 -0.94
C GLY A 32 12.67 24.33 -1.43
N ILE A 33 13.17 24.45 -2.66
CA ILE A 33 14.17 23.49 -3.21
C ILE A 33 15.47 23.52 -2.40
N ASP A 34 15.91 24.69 -1.93
CA ASP A 34 17.17 24.88 -1.22
C ASP A 34 17.06 24.76 0.32
N GLU A 35 15.85 24.51 0.84
CA GLU A 35 15.60 24.40 2.28
C GLU A 35 15.93 23.01 2.81
N ALA A 36 16.31 22.90 4.08
CA ALA A 36 16.49 21.59 4.70
C ALA A 36 15.16 20.84 4.82
N ALA A 37 15.17 19.52 4.60
CA ALA A 37 14.02 18.69 4.94
C ALA A 37 13.80 18.67 6.47
N TRP A 38 12.59 18.29 6.89
CA TRP A 38 12.26 18.23 8.30
C TRP A 38 12.90 17.03 9.01
N ASP A 39 13.33 17.26 10.24
CA ASP A 39 13.84 16.21 11.12
C ASP A 39 12.71 15.31 11.64
N HIS A 40 12.89 13.99 11.52
CA HIS A 40 11.93 12.99 11.97
C HIS A 40 11.49 13.16 13.44
N PRO A 41 12.39 13.30 14.43
CA PRO A 41 11.96 13.44 15.83
C PRO A 41 11.14 14.70 16.10
N VAL A 42 11.43 15.79 15.37
CA VAL A 42 10.69 17.05 15.49
C VAL A 42 9.31 16.89 14.89
N PHE A 43 9.23 16.28 13.71
CA PHE A 43 7.96 15.98 13.06
C PHE A 43 7.06 15.10 13.93
N SER A 44 7.58 14.00 14.49
CA SER A 44 6.80 13.09 15.32
C SER A 44 6.24 13.80 16.56
N LYS A 45 7.06 14.60 17.26
CA LYS A 45 6.60 15.37 18.43
C LYS A 45 5.53 16.41 18.07
N ASN A 46 5.69 17.10 16.93
CA ASN A 46 4.72 18.09 16.50
C ASN A 46 3.40 17.46 16.07
N ARG A 47 3.46 16.29 15.40
CA ARG A 47 2.28 15.48 15.10
C ARG A 47 1.54 15.10 16.37
N ASP A 48 2.24 14.58 17.38
CA ASP A 48 1.61 14.12 18.62
C ASP A 48 0.87 15.27 19.28
N ARG A 49 1.50 16.45 19.39
CA ARG A 49 0.84 17.66 19.91
C ARG A 49 -0.37 18.08 19.08
N LEU A 50 -0.27 18.02 17.76
CA LEU A 50 -1.38 18.35 16.87
C LEU A 50 -2.56 17.38 17.04
N LEU A 51 -2.29 16.09 17.27
CA LEU A 51 -3.32 15.06 17.42
C LEU A 51 -3.89 14.96 18.83
N GLU A 52 -3.09 15.29 19.86
CA GLU A 52 -3.56 15.42 21.24
C GLU A 52 -4.53 16.60 21.40
N ASP A 53 -4.36 17.63 20.57
CA ASP A 53 -5.26 18.77 20.54
C ASP A 53 -6.59 18.44 19.83
N GLU A 54 -7.70 18.85 20.43
CA GLU A 54 -9.03 18.75 19.82
C GLU A 54 -9.15 19.53 18.50
N ILE A 55 -8.25 20.48 18.25
CA ILE A 55 -8.23 21.30 17.04
C ILE A 55 -8.10 20.42 15.79
N ALA A 56 -7.26 19.38 15.79
CA ALA A 56 -7.10 18.53 14.60
C ALA A 56 -8.39 17.79 14.24
N ALA A 57 -9.09 17.25 15.25
CA ALA A 57 -10.38 16.59 15.07
C ALA A 57 -11.44 17.57 14.56
N LYS A 58 -11.54 18.76 15.16
CA LYS A 58 -12.48 19.82 14.75
C LYS A 58 -12.20 20.31 13.32
N PHE A 59 -10.93 20.52 12.98
CA PHE A 59 -10.52 20.92 11.64
C PHE A 59 -10.91 19.87 10.60
N LEU A 60 -10.58 18.59 10.85
CA LEU A 60 -10.93 17.52 9.93
C LEU A 60 -12.45 17.38 9.77
N ALA A 61 -13.21 17.47 10.87
CA ALA A 61 -14.67 17.45 10.81
C ALA A 61 -15.22 18.62 9.98
N ALA A 62 -14.65 19.82 10.11
CA ALA A 62 -15.03 20.97 9.31
C ALA A 62 -14.72 20.78 7.81
N VAL A 63 -13.56 20.18 7.48
CA VAL A 63 -13.20 19.82 6.09
C VAL A 63 -14.19 18.81 5.50
N LEU A 64 -14.53 17.76 6.26
CA LEU A 64 -15.48 16.72 5.82
C LEU A 64 -16.91 17.27 5.67
N ALA A 65 -17.29 18.30 6.43
CA ALA A 65 -18.58 18.96 6.32
C ALA A 65 -18.73 19.84 5.07
N GLN A 66 -17.64 20.17 4.36
CA GLN A 66 -17.70 21.01 3.16
C GLN A 66 -18.56 20.35 2.07
N PRO A 67 -19.49 21.07 1.42
CA PRO A 67 -20.41 20.49 0.43
C PRO A 67 -19.73 19.77 -0.74
N LYS A 68 -18.53 20.22 -1.12
CA LYS A 68 -17.73 19.58 -2.18
C LYS A 68 -17.16 18.22 -1.73
N VAL A 69 -16.70 18.14 -0.48
CA VAL A 69 -16.14 16.92 0.11
C VAL A 69 -17.25 15.94 0.46
N LYS A 70 -18.35 16.43 1.05
CA LYS A 70 -19.50 15.61 1.47
C LYS A 70 -20.11 14.79 0.32
N LYS A 71 -20.05 15.29 -0.92
CA LYS A 71 -20.49 14.56 -2.13
C LYS A 71 -19.61 13.37 -2.51
N LEU A 72 -18.38 13.33 -1.99
CA LEU A 72 -17.40 12.26 -2.23
C LEU A 72 -17.41 11.20 -1.12
N LEU A 73 -18.12 11.47 -0.02
CA LEU A 73 -18.22 10.55 1.11
C LEU A 73 -19.46 9.67 0.92
N SER A 74 -19.28 8.36 0.92
CA SER A 74 -20.39 7.43 1.11
C SER A 74 -20.52 7.07 2.58
N SER A 75 -21.75 7.02 3.08
CA SER A 75 -22.10 6.45 4.38
C SER A 75 -22.35 4.94 4.32
N ASP A 76 -22.24 4.34 3.13
CA ASP A 76 -22.42 2.91 2.95
C ASP A 76 -21.30 2.14 3.66
N ARG A 77 -21.67 1.05 4.34
CA ARG A 77 -20.71 0.21 5.02
C ARG A 77 -19.96 -0.63 3.99
N PHE A 78 -18.65 -0.41 3.86
CA PHE A 78 -17.77 -1.26 3.08
C PHE A 78 -17.25 -2.40 3.95
N SER A 79 -17.62 -3.65 3.63
CA SER A 79 -17.04 -4.84 4.26
C SER A 79 -15.81 -5.28 3.48
N VAL A 80 -14.65 -5.30 4.13
CA VAL A 80 -13.43 -5.90 3.56
C VAL A 80 -13.46 -7.39 3.83
N ASP A 81 -13.28 -8.22 2.78
CA ASP A 81 -13.14 -9.67 2.95
C ASP A 81 -11.86 -9.98 3.73
N GLY A 82 -12.03 -10.45 4.97
CA GLY A 82 -10.92 -10.76 5.88
C GLY A 82 -9.98 -11.85 5.35
N THR A 83 -10.47 -12.73 4.48
CA THR A 83 -9.66 -13.81 3.89
C THR A 83 -8.59 -13.27 2.94
N LEU A 84 -8.86 -12.17 2.23
CA LEU A 84 -7.88 -11.50 1.37
C LEU A 84 -6.74 -10.86 2.18
N ILE A 85 -7.06 -10.26 3.33
CA ILE A 85 -6.08 -9.67 4.24
C ILE A 85 -5.19 -10.78 4.83
N GLU A 86 -5.78 -11.89 5.27
CA GLU A 86 -5.07 -13.04 5.81
C GLU A 86 -4.12 -13.67 4.77
N ALA A 87 -4.58 -13.82 3.53
CA ALA A 87 -3.77 -14.34 2.44
C ALA A 87 -2.57 -13.44 2.13
N TRP A 88 -2.74 -12.11 2.15
CA TRP A 88 -1.65 -11.14 1.94
C TRP A 88 -0.66 -11.09 3.12
N ALA A 89 -1.13 -11.31 4.34
CA ALA A 89 -0.28 -11.38 5.53
C ALA A 89 0.45 -12.73 5.68
N SER A 90 0.05 -13.76 4.93
CA SER A 90 0.62 -15.10 5.05
C SER A 90 2.05 -15.19 4.53
N MET A 91 2.99 -15.50 5.43
CA MET A 91 4.41 -15.76 5.10
C MET A 91 4.60 -16.95 4.14
N LYS A 92 3.56 -17.77 3.90
CA LYS A 92 3.61 -18.88 2.93
C LYS A 92 3.77 -18.42 1.48
N SER A 93 3.53 -17.14 1.19
CA SER A 93 3.77 -16.53 -0.14
C SER A 93 5.21 -16.07 -0.36
N VAL A 94 6.05 -16.01 0.68
CA VAL A 94 7.42 -15.48 0.57
C VAL A 94 8.32 -16.58 0.05
N LYS A 95 8.77 -16.48 -1.20
CA LYS A 95 9.85 -17.32 -1.72
C LYS A 95 11.19 -16.72 -1.31
N PRO A 96 12.12 -17.52 -0.75
CA PRO A 96 13.51 -17.09 -0.62
C PRO A 96 14.01 -16.62 -1.98
N LYS A 97 14.63 -15.44 -2.01
CA LYS A 97 15.40 -15.02 -3.18
C LYS A 97 16.71 -15.80 -3.10
N ASP A 98 16.90 -16.77 -3.98
CA ASP A 98 18.16 -17.49 -4.08
C ASP A 98 19.24 -16.49 -4.51
N ASP A 99 20.02 -16.01 -3.54
CA ASP A 99 21.24 -15.26 -3.77
C ASP A 99 22.35 -16.25 -4.17
N THR A 100 22.25 -16.81 -5.37
CA THR A 100 23.39 -17.44 -6.03
C THR A 100 23.72 -16.63 -7.28
N GLY A 101 24.77 -15.83 -7.15
CA GLY A 101 25.38 -15.11 -8.26
C GLY A 101 26.03 -16.07 -9.26
N GLU A 102 25.22 -16.64 -10.15
CA GLU A 102 25.71 -17.38 -11.31
C GLU A 102 24.92 -16.99 -12.56
N PRO A 103 25.57 -16.76 -13.73
CA PRO A 103 24.88 -16.25 -14.91
C PRO A 103 23.89 -17.29 -15.47
N PRO A 104 22.83 -16.87 -16.18
CA PRO A 104 21.75 -17.76 -16.59
C PRO A 104 22.20 -18.69 -17.71
N GLY A 105 22.72 -19.86 -17.33
CA GLY A 105 22.98 -21.00 -18.20
C GLY A 105 21.83 -22.02 -18.13
N ALA A 106 20.89 -21.90 -19.07
CA ALA A 106 19.87 -22.87 -19.49
C ALA A 106 19.76 -24.21 -18.70
N ARG A 107 18.64 -24.44 -18.01
CA ARG A 107 18.14 -25.82 -17.75
C ARG A 107 16.61 -25.90 -17.67
N ARG A 108 16.06 -26.22 -18.84
CA ARG A 108 14.91 -27.10 -19.18
C ARG A 108 13.83 -27.32 -18.11
N ALA A 109 12.61 -26.92 -18.49
CA ALA A 109 11.36 -27.33 -17.90
C ALA A 109 11.26 -28.86 -17.77
N GLN A 110 11.22 -29.35 -16.53
CA GLN A 110 10.73 -30.70 -16.25
C GLN A 110 9.25 -30.61 -15.93
N CYS A 111 8.45 -30.97 -16.92
CA CYS A 111 7.04 -31.26 -16.79
C CYS A 111 6.89 -32.46 -15.83
N ARG A 112 6.43 -32.22 -14.60
CA ARG A 112 6.08 -33.30 -13.67
C ARG A 112 4.77 -33.93 -14.13
N THR A 113 4.91 -35.14 -14.69
CA THR A 113 3.86 -36.11 -14.94
C THR A 113 3.12 -36.48 -13.65
N GLY A 114 1.78 -36.45 -13.67
CA GLY A 114 0.97 -37.10 -12.65
C GLY A 114 -0.48 -36.60 -12.52
N LEU A 115 -1.35 -36.89 -13.49
CA LEU A 115 -2.78 -37.15 -13.23
C LEU A 115 -3.39 -37.96 -14.41
N PRO A 116 -4.29 -38.93 -14.17
CA PRO A 116 -4.67 -39.92 -15.18
C PRO A 116 -5.61 -39.35 -16.25
N ARG A 117 -5.56 -39.93 -17.45
CA ARG A 117 -6.44 -39.64 -18.59
C ARG A 117 -7.89 -40.04 -18.28
N PRO A 118 -8.90 -39.23 -18.65
CA PRO A 118 -10.21 -39.75 -18.98
C PRO A 118 -10.25 -40.14 -20.46
N GLU A 119 -10.63 -41.39 -20.71
CA GLU A 119 -10.82 -41.96 -22.05
C GLU A 119 -12.13 -41.46 -22.68
N THR A 120 -12.02 -41.14 -23.98
CA THR A 120 -13.03 -41.18 -25.06
C THR A 120 -14.42 -40.56 -24.90
N LEU A 121 -14.56 -39.48 -25.68
CA LEU A 121 -15.72 -38.99 -26.42
C LEU A 121 -16.70 -40.09 -26.88
N GLU A 122 -17.97 -39.99 -26.49
CA GLU A 122 -19.11 -40.35 -27.34
C GLU A 122 -20.24 -39.32 -27.18
N ARG A 123 -20.90 -39.02 -28.30
CA ARG A 123 -21.84 -37.93 -28.51
C ARG A 123 -23.29 -38.43 -28.40
N HIS A 124 -24.19 -37.48 -28.06
CA HIS A 124 -25.67 -37.44 -28.26
C HIS A 124 -26.59 -37.98 -27.14
N PRO A 125 -27.85 -37.51 -27.05
CA PRO A 125 -28.37 -36.13 -27.18
C PRO A 125 -29.24 -35.69 -25.97
N CYS A 126 -29.58 -34.40 -25.93
CA CYS A 126 -30.54 -33.82 -24.97
C CYS A 126 -31.91 -34.50 -25.01
N ARG A 127 -32.49 -34.72 -23.83
CA ARG A 127 -33.94 -34.69 -23.61
C ARG A 127 -34.23 -34.08 -22.25
#